data_AF-A0A962JPZ9-F1
#
_entry.id   AF-A0A962JPZ9-F1
#
_cell.length_a   1.000
_cell.length_b   1.000
_cell.length_c   1.000
_cell.angle_alpha   90.00
_cell.angle_beta   90.00
_cell.angle_gamma   90.00
#
_symmetry.space_group_name_H-M   'P 1'
#
loop_
_entity.id
_entity.type
_entity.pdbx_description
1 polymer ?
#
loop_
_entity_poly.entity_id
_entity_poly.type
_entity_poly.pdbx_seq_one_letter_code
_entity_poly.pdbx_strand_id
1 'polypeptide(L)'
;MIRHQILLSLIIVTAWFPFNGVRAVEVLTAQELALHCKVLSVDRESADGQYCTRYIQGFIDGAVATDVRVMMNLEAELAHKETFSERAMRVRGPDLQRAAGYAEFCLGDPLPLLEVVEKVVADLTGRERIAPKLAAREFVYASLRKHYPCNKAAR
;
A
#
# COMPACT_ATOMS: atom_id res chain seq x y z
N MET A 1 -10.09 -58.34 6.77
CA MET A 1 -8.65 -57.97 6.90
C MET A 1 -8.22 -56.84 5.96
N ILE A 2 -8.56 -56.87 4.66
CA ILE A 2 -8.11 -55.86 3.66
C ILE A 2 -8.56 -54.42 3.99
N ARG A 3 -9.80 -54.24 4.47
CA ARG A 3 -10.35 -52.92 4.85
C ARG A 3 -9.60 -52.24 6.01
N HIS A 4 -9.04 -53.02 6.94
CA HIS A 4 -8.28 -52.49 8.08
C HIS A 4 -6.87 -52.04 7.66
N GLN A 5 -6.23 -52.76 6.74
CA GLN A 5 -4.91 -52.37 6.23
C GLN A 5 -4.95 -51.08 5.42
N ILE A 6 -6.01 -50.86 4.62
CA ILE A 6 -6.19 -49.62 3.85
C ILE A 6 -6.44 -48.42 4.78
N LEU A 7 -7.15 -48.61 5.89
CA LEU A 7 -7.41 -47.53 6.84
C LEU A 7 -6.13 -47.11 7.58
N LEU A 8 -5.29 -48.08 7.93
CA LEU A 8 -4.00 -47.86 8.59
C LEU A 8 -2.99 -47.15 7.69
N SER A 9 -2.91 -47.51 6.42
CA SER A 9 -2.01 -46.83 5.48
C SER A 9 -2.45 -45.39 5.19
N LEU A 10 -3.75 -45.09 5.20
CA LEU A 10 -4.26 -43.72 5.01
C LEU A 10 -3.90 -42.79 6.19
N ILE A 11 -3.91 -43.31 7.42
CA ILE A 11 -3.52 -42.55 8.63
C ILE A 11 -2.02 -42.27 8.63
N ILE A 12 -1.21 -43.24 8.18
CA ILE A 12 0.24 -43.05 8.10
C ILE A 12 0.59 -42.01 7.05
N VAL A 13 -0.09 -41.95 5.90
CA VAL A 13 0.21 -40.94 4.86
C VAL A 13 -0.14 -39.51 5.31
N THR A 14 -1.20 -39.30 6.09
CA THR A 14 -1.58 -37.95 6.55
C THR A 14 -0.73 -37.43 7.70
N ALA A 15 -0.13 -38.31 8.52
CA ALA A 15 0.73 -37.92 9.62
C ALA A 15 2.13 -37.38 9.20
N TRP A 16 2.49 -37.54 7.92
CA TRP A 16 3.80 -37.13 7.39
C TRP A 16 3.76 -35.81 6.61
N PHE A 17 2.59 -35.18 6.49
CA PHE A 17 2.51 -33.84 5.94
C PHE A 17 3.01 -32.83 6.97
N PRO A 18 4.13 -32.13 6.73
CA PRO A 18 4.53 -31.05 7.60
C PRO A 18 3.46 -29.96 7.53
N PHE A 19 2.77 -29.74 8.65
CA PHE A 19 1.93 -28.56 8.82
C PHE A 19 2.84 -27.33 8.90
N ASN A 20 3.17 -26.78 7.73
CA ASN A 20 3.74 -25.46 7.66
C ASN A 20 2.63 -24.46 8.03
N GLY A 21 2.57 -24.09 9.31
CA GLY A 21 1.72 -22.99 9.75
C GLY A 21 2.18 -21.71 9.08
N VAL A 22 1.42 -21.19 8.14
CA VAL A 22 1.67 -19.86 7.56
C VAL A 22 1.37 -18.84 8.67
N ARG A 23 2.40 -18.20 9.23
CA ARG A 23 2.21 -17.02 10.08
C ARG A 23 1.77 -15.87 9.19
N ALA A 24 0.65 -15.24 9.53
CA ALA A 24 0.23 -14.01 8.87
C ALA A 24 1.33 -12.95 9.03
N VAL A 25 1.57 -12.15 7.99
CA VAL A 25 2.49 -11.01 8.04
C VAL A 25 1.95 -10.02 9.07
N GLU A 26 2.74 -9.75 10.12
CA GLU A 26 2.40 -8.76 11.13
C GLU A 26 2.40 -7.36 10.49
N VAL A 27 1.35 -6.58 10.75
CA VAL A 27 1.18 -5.26 10.14
C VAL A 27 2.08 -4.27 10.86
N LEU A 28 3.02 -3.65 10.12
CA LEU A 28 3.84 -2.56 10.65
C LEU A 28 2.95 -1.43 11.17
N THR A 29 3.15 -1.05 12.43
CA THR A 29 2.43 0.04 13.07
C THR A 29 3.10 1.38 12.81
N ALA A 30 2.33 2.46 12.91
CA ALA A 30 2.84 3.83 12.79
C ALA A 30 3.85 4.18 13.90
N GLN A 31 3.74 3.54 15.08
CA GLN A 31 4.73 3.71 16.15
C GLN A 31 6.07 3.07 15.80
N GLU A 32 6.06 1.84 15.28
CA GLU A 32 7.28 1.15 14.83
C GLU A 32 7.94 1.92 13.67
N LEU A 33 7.16 2.36 12.69
CA LEU A 33 7.69 3.21 11.61
C LEU A 33 8.32 4.50 12.17
N ALA A 34 7.65 5.18 13.12
CA ALA A 34 8.18 6.39 13.73
C ALA A 34 9.52 6.15 14.45
N LEU A 35 9.75 4.97 15.05
CA LEU A 35 11.02 4.62 15.68
C LEU A 35 12.17 4.59 14.67
N HIS A 36 11.97 3.95 13.50
CA HIS A 36 12.97 3.96 12.42
C HIS A 36 13.17 5.36 11.85
N CYS A 37 12.11 6.16 11.73
CA CYS A 37 12.21 7.49 11.15
C CYS A 37 12.90 8.54 12.05
N LYS A 38 13.13 8.26 13.34
CA LYS A 38 13.80 9.21 14.26
C LYS A 38 15.20 9.62 13.82
N VAL A 39 15.94 8.70 13.18
CA VAL A 39 17.33 8.96 12.78
C VAL A 39 17.43 9.50 11.35
N LEU A 40 16.31 9.62 10.62
CA LEU A 40 16.34 10.03 9.21
C LEU A 40 16.98 11.42 9.01
N SER A 41 16.77 12.37 9.92
CA SER A 41 17.36 13.71 9.83
C SER A 41 18.85 13.74 10.18
N VAL A 42 19.35 12.71 10.86
CA VAL A 42 20.73 12.62 11.36
C VAL A 42 21.59 11.78 10.41
N ASP A 43 21.10 10.60 10.03
CA ASP A 43 21.77 9.68 9.13
C ASP A 43 20.74 8.92 8.28
N ARG A 44 20.54 9.41 7.04
CA ARG A 44 19.62 8.79 6.07
C ARG A 44 20.11 7.45 5.55
N GLU A 45 21.42 7.23 5.56
CA GLU A 45 22.05 6.02 5.03
C GLU A 45 22.16 4.93 6.09
N SER A 46 21.88 5.24 7.35
CA SER A 46 21.67 4.23 8.39
C SER A 46 20.57 3.24 8.00
N ALA A 47 20.62 2.04 8.58
CA ALA A 47 19.60 1.01 8.34
C ALA A 47 18.18 1.52 8.63
N ASP A 48 18.02 2.29 9.71
CA ASP A 48 16.74 2.87 10.11
C ASP A 48 16.28 4.02 9.19
N GLY A 49 17.20 4.90 8.77
CA GLY A 49 16.93 5.95 7.79
C GLY A 49 16.51 5.40 6.43
N GLN A 50 17.21 4.37 5.96
CA GLN A 50 16.85 3.65 4.73
C GLN A 50 15.51 2.93 4.89
N TYR A 51 15.28 2.25 6.02
CA TYR A 51 14.01 1.58 6.28
C TYR A 51 12.83 2.55 6.20
N CYS A 52 12.92 3.68 6.90
CA CYS A 52 11.90 4.73 6.88
C CYS A 52 11.62 5.24 5.46
N THR A 53 12.68 5.62 4.73
CA THR A 53 12.57 6.16 3.38
C THR A 53 11.96 5.16 2.42
N ARG A 54 12.44 3.91 2.44
CA ARG A 54 11.99 2.85 1.53
C ARG A 54 10.57 2.40 1.83
N TYR A 55 10.14 2.41 3.09
CA TYR A 55 8.76 2.11 3.43
C TYR A 55 7.81 3.15 2.83
N ILE A 56 8.09 4.45 3.02
CA ILE A 56 7.23 5.54 2.51
C ILE A 56 7.28 5.57 0.98
N GLN A 57 8.45 5.43 0.36
CA GLN A 57 8.58 5.32 -1.08
C GLN A 57 7.79 4.12 -1.61
N GLY A 58 7.94 2.95 -1.01
CA GLY A 58 7.21 1.73 -1.41
C GLY A 58 5.69 1.89 -1.25
N PHE A 59 5.23 2.65 -0.26
CA PHE A 59 3.82 3.02 -0.14
C PHE A 59 3.38 3.91 -1.30
N ILE A 60 4.16 4.94 -1.66
CA ILE A 60 3.85 5.84 -2.77
C ILE A 60 3.81 5.07 -4.10
N ASP A 61 4.87 4.29 -4.39
CA ASP A 61 4.98 3.47 -5.59
C ASP A 61 3.84 2.45 -5.67
N GLY A 62 3.48 1.86 -4.52
CA GLY A 62 2.36 0.94 -4.38
C GLY A 62 1.01 1.60 -4.62
N ALA A 63 0.75 2.75 -4.00
CA ALA A 63 -0.48 3.51 -4.15
C ALA A 63 -0.66 3.98 -5.60
N VAL A 64 0.39 4.51 -6.23
CA VAL A 64 0.39 4.87 -7.66
C VAL A 64 0.09 3.64 -8.54
N ALA A 65 0.66 2.48 -8.23
CA ALA A 65 0.45 1.26 -9.00
C ALA A 65 -0.94 0.62 -8.82
N THR A 66 -1.52 0.69 -7.62
CA THR A 66 -2.85 0.09 -7.34
C THR A 66 -4.01 1.00 -7.65
N ASP A 67 -3.91 2.33 -7.47
CA ASP A 67 -5.01 3.24 -7.80
C ASP A 67 -5.33 3.25 -9.30
N VAL A 68 -4.32 3.23 -10.17
CA VAL A 68 -4.54 3.23 -11.62
C VAL A 68 -5.29 1.97 -12.07
N ARG A 69 -4.84 0.78 -11.65
CA ARG A 69 -5.39 -0.49 -12.17
C ARG A 69 -6.66 -0.97 -11.46
N VAL A 70 -6.74 -0.84 -10.14
CA VAL A 70 -7.93 -1.30 -9.39
C VAL A 70 -9.11 -0.37 -9.65
N MET A 71 -8.89 0.94 -9.82
CA MET A 71 -9.99 1.86 -10.14
C MET A 71 -10.41 1.81 -11.60
N MET A 72 -9.52 1.62 -12.58
CA MET A 72 -9.94 1.33 -13.96
C MET A 72 -10.84 0.09 -14.04
N ASN A 73 -10.58 -0.92 -13.20
CA ASN A 73 -11.41 -2.12 -13.11
C ASN A 73 -12.75 -1.83 -12.40
N LEU A 74 -12.74 -1.08 -11.29
CA LEU A 74 -13.96 -0.72 -10.57
C LEU A 74 -14.89 0.18 -11.41
N GLU A 75 -14.34 1.14 -12.17
CA GLU A 75 -15.10 1.94 -13.12
C GLU A 75 -15.69 1.11 -14.25
N ALA A 76 -14.95 0.10 -14.73
CA ALA A 76 -15.46 -0.85 -15.73
C ALA A 76 -16.62 -1.70 -15.22
N GLU A 77 -16.65 -2.01 -13.92
CA GLU A 77 -17.78 -2.70 -13.30
C GLU A 77 -18.96 -1.76 -13.00
N LEU A 78 -18.70 -0.51 -12.57
CA LEU A 78 -19.75 0.48 -12.28
C LEU A 78 -20.43 1.03 -13.53
N ALA A 79 -19.73 1.04 -14.67
CA ALA A 79 -20.25 1.55 -15.92
C ALA A 79 -21.12 0.51 -16.63
N HIS A 80 -22.29 0.24 -16.04
CA HIS A 80 -23.23 -0.78 -16.46
C HIS A 80 -23.86 -0.56 -17.87
N LYS A 81 -23.50 0.48 -18.63
CA LYS A 81 -24.07 0.79 -19.97
C LYS A 81 -23.09 1.45 -20.96
N GLU A 82 -21.82 1.10 -20.92
CA GLU A 82 -20.87 1.66 -21.89
C GLU A 82 -20.99 1.04 -23.28
N THR A 83 -20.91 1.89 -24.30
CA THR A 83 -20.75 1.49 -25.68
C THR A 83 -19.34 0.97 -25.95
N PHE A 84 -19.15 0.23 -27.05
CA PHE A 84 -17.84 -0.28 -27.45
C PHE A 84 -16.79 0.85 -27.59
N SER A 85 -17.21 2.00 -28.11
CA SER A 85 -16.34 3.17 -28.29
C SER A 85 -15.93 3.80 -26.95
N GLU A 86 -16.84 3.92 -25.98
CA GLU A 86 -16.53 4.41 -24.63
C GLU A 86 -15.55 3.47 -23.91
N ARG A 87 -15.78 2.15 -24.00
CA ARG A 87 -14.85 1.16 -23.46
C ARG A 87 -13.48 1.24 -24.13
N ALA A 88 -13.44 1.42 -25.44
CA ALA A 88 -12.18 1.54 -26.19
C ALA A 88 -11.42 2.81 -25.78
N MET A 89 -12.10 3.93 -25.58
CA MET A 89 -11.49 5.17 -25.09
C MET A 89 -10.99 5.02 -23.65
N ARG A 90 -11.71 4.31 -22.75
CA ARG A 90 -11.22 4.08 -21.39
C ARG A 90 -9.95 3.22 -21.35
N VAL A 91 -9.92 2.12 -22.10
CA VAL A 91 -8.80 1.15 -22.02
C VAL A 91 -7.58 1.63 -22.80
N ARG A 92 -7.76 2.47 -23.82
CA ARG A 92 -6.70 2.90 -24.74
C ARG A 92 -6.39 4.39 -24.70
N GLY A 93 -7.18 5.19 -23.99
CA GLY A 93 -6.97 6.63 -23.81
C GLY A 93 -5.86 6.91 -22.79
N PRO A 94 -4.97 7.89 -23.04
CA PRO A 94 -3.94 8.27 -22.10
C PRO A 94 -4.54 9.22 -21.08
N ASP A 95 -5.03 8.71 -19.94
CA ASP A 95 -5.52 9.61 -18.89
C ASP A 95 -4.95 9.27 -17.52
N LEU A 96 -3.68 9.63 -17.35
CA LEU A 96 -2.95 9.61 -16.08
C LEU A 96 -3.60 10.55 -15.03
N GLN A 97 -4.32 11.60 -15.45
CA GLN A 97 -4.97 12.54 -14.53
C GLN A 97 -6.19 11.93 -13.85
N ARG A 98 -6.91 11.03 -14.53
CA ARG A 98 -8.05 10.30 -13.95
C ARG A 98 -7.65 9.40 -12.78
N ALA A 99 -6.51 8.73 -12.85
CA ALA A 99 -6.03 7.87 -11.77
C ALA A 99 -5.64 8.67 -10.50
N ALA A 100 -5.11 9.88 -10.66
CA ALA A 100 -4.74 10.75 -9.54
C ALA A 100 -5.96 11.23 -8.71
N GLY A 101 -7.14 11.33 -9.33
CA GLY A 101 -8.36 11.79 -8.66
C GLY A 101 -8.89 10.86 -7.56
N TYR A 102 -8.52 9.58 -7.57
CA TYR A 102 -9.04 8.55 -6.66
C TYR A 102 -8.14 8.28 -5.44
N ALA A 103 -6.85 8.63 -5.54
CA ALA A 103 -5.91 8.54 -4.42
C ALA A 103 -6.24 9.49 -3.26
N GLU A 104 -7.12 10.48 -3.49
CA GLU A 104 -7.43 11.60 -2.59
C GLU A 104 -6.21 12.47 -2.22
N PHE A 105 -5.04 12.19 -2.81
CA PHE A 105 -3.83 12.99 -2.77
C PHE A 105 -3.17 13.03 -4.15
N CYS A 106 -2.54 14.15 -4.49
CA CYS A 106 -1.90 14.36 -5.79
C CYS A 106 -0.45 14.77 -5.56
N LEU A 107 0.46 13.89 -5.96
CA LEU A 107 1.89 14.19 -5.98
C LEU A 107 2.21 14.81 -7.35
N GLY A 108 2.96 15.92 -7.36
CA GLY A 108 3.34 16.59 -8.60
C GLY A 108 4.23 15.72 -9.50
N ASP A 109 4.37 16.11 -10.76
CA ASP A 109 5.33 15.55 -11.71
C ASP A 109 6.32 16.66 -12.11
N PRO A 110 7.62 16.57 -11.77
CA PRO A 110 8.30 15.43 -11.12
C PRO A 110 7.97 15.29 -9.63
N LEU A 111 7.93 14.04 -9.13
CA LEU A 111 7.70 13.71 -7.72
C LEU A 111 8.90 14.15 -6.85
N PRO A 112 8.74 15.12 -5.93
CA PRO A 112 9.81 15.50 -5.01
C PRO A 112 9.88 14.51 -3.83
N LEU A 113 10.30 13.26 -4.10
CA LEU A 113 10.21 12.14 -3.15
C LEU A 113 10.78 12.46 -1.76
N LEU A 114 11.94 13.10 -1.71
CA LEU A 114 12.58 13.46 -0.44
C LEU A 114 11.70 14.41 0.38
N GLU A 115 11.12 15.44 -0.24
CA GLU A 115 10.26 16.40 0.44
C GLU A 115 9.00 15.71 0.98
N VAL A 116 8.41 14.82 0.19
CA VAL A 116 7.23 14.02 0.58
C VAL A 116 7.55 13.15 1.79
N VAL A 117 8.68 12.44 1.75
CA VAL A 117 9.16 11.61 2.87
C VAL A 117 9.36 12.46 4.12
N GLU A 118 10.06 13.60 4.01
CA GLU A 118 10.31 14.51 5.13
C GLU A 118 9.00 15.03 5.75
N LYS A 119 7.98 15.34 4.94
CA LYS A 119 6.66 15.76 5.44
C LYS A 119 5.93 14.67 6.22
N VAL A 120 5.91 13.45 5.70
CA VAL A 120 5.31 12.30 6.37
C VAL A 120 6.03 11.99 7.68
N VAL A 121 7.36 12.09 7.69
CA VAL A 121 8.18 11.89 8.89
C VAL A 121 7.97 12.97 9.93
N ALA A 122 7.80 14.23 9.51
CA ALA A 122 7.48 15.32 10.43
C ALA A 122 6.11 15.08 11.12
N ASP A 123 5.10 14.60 10.40
CA ASP A 123 3.82 14.22 11.01
C ASP A 123 3.97 13.03 11.97
N LEU A 124 4.77 12.00 11.61
CA LEU A 124 5.02 10.82 12.44
C LEU A 124 5.72 11.19 13.76
N THR A 125 6.77 12.00 13.67
CA THR A 125 7.62 12.34 14.82
C THR A 125 7.08 13.49 15.68
N GLY A 126 6.25 14.36 15.09
CA GLY A 126 5.63 15.49 15.79
C GLY A 126 4.38 15.15 16.61
N ARG A 127 3.85 13.92 16.53
CA ARG A 127 2.68 13.51 17.34
C ARG A 127 3.12 13.01 18.72
N GLU A 128 2.57 13.63 19.76
CA GLU A 128 2.77 13.19 21.15
C GLU A 128 2.23 11.78 21.42
N ARG A 129 1.13 11.40 20.76
CA ARG A 129 0.52 10.07 20.88
C ARG A 129 0.04 9.56 19.53
N ILE A 130 0.60 8.45 19.09
CA ILE A 130 0.11 7.67 17.96
C ILE A 130 -0.78 6.57 18.53
N ALA A 131 -1.99 6.39 17.99
CA ALA A 131 -2.92 5.36 18.46
C ALA A 131 -2.27 3.97 18.42
N PRO A 132 -2.42 3.16 19.50
CA PRO A 132 -1.86 1.81 19.52
C PRO A 132 -2.50 0.98 18.41
N LYS A 133 -1.67 0.25 17.65
CA LYS A 133 -2.07 -0.58 16.50
C LYS A 133 -2.50 0.16 15.22
N LEU A 134 -2.39 1.50 15.16
CA LEU A 134 -2.59 2.21 13.89
C LEU A 134 -1.57 1.68 12.86
N ALA A 135 -2.04 1.20 11.72
CA ALA A 135 -1.15 0.70 10.68
C ALA A 135 -0.33 1.85 10.08
N ALA A 136 0.95 1.61 9.83
CA ALA A 136 1.84 2.60 9.21
C ALA A 136 1.27 3.08 7.86
N ARG A 137 0.73 2.17 7.05
CA ARG A 137 0.07 2.50 5.76
C ARG A 137 -1.08 3.51 5.91
N GLU A 138 -1.90 3.37 6.96
CA GLU A 138 -3.07 4.23 7.20
C GLU A 138 -2.61 5.62 7.63
N PHE A 139 -1.54 5.66 8.43
CA PHE A 139 -0.91 6.92 8.80
C PHE A 139 -0.34 7.64 7.58
N VAL A 140 0.48 6.96 6.78
CA VAL A 140 1.14 7.53 5.60
C VAL A 140 0.09 8.07 4.64
N TYR A 141 -0.96 7.30 4.36
CA TYR A 141 -2.10 7.73 3.55
C TYR A 141 -2.75 9.02 4.07
N ALA A 142 -3.07 9.07 5.37
CA ALA A 142 -3.69 10.25 5.98
C ALA A 142 -2.78 11.49 5.95
N SER A 143 -1.46 11.30 6.14
CA SER A 143 -0.47 12.38 6.03
C SER A 143 -0.39 12.92 4.60
N LEU A 144 -0.33 12.04 3.59
CA LEU A 144 -0.31 12.43 2.18
C LEU A 144 -1.56 13.22 1.78
N ARG A 145 -2.75 12.76 2.17
CA ARG A 145 -4.01 13.49 1.94
C ARG A 145 -4.05 14.88 2.57
N LYS A 146 -3.45 15.02 3.75
CA LYS A 146 -3.38 16.29 4.48
C LYS A 146 -2.49 17.31 3.76
N HIS A 147 -1.32 16.88 3.27
CA HIS A 147 -0.31 17.80 2.72
C HIS A 147 -0.37 17.97 1.20
N TYR A 148 -0.92 16.98 0.49
CA TYR A 148 -0.98 16.95 -0.96
C TYR A 148 -2.41 16.77 -1.49
N PRO A 149 -3.39 17.61 -1.09
CA PRO A 149 -4.75 17.48 -1.61
C PRO A 149 -4.79 17.75 -3.12
N CYS A 150 -5.53 16.92 -3.86
CA CYS A 150 -5.78 17.17 -5.27
C CYS A 150 -6.59 18.45 -5.46
N ASN A 151 -6.05 19.41 -6.22
CA ASN A 151 -6.77 20.64 -6.53
C ASN A 151 -7.77 20.36 -7.66
N LYS A 152 -9.06 20.65 -7.46
CA LYS A 152 -10.12 20.42 -8.47
C LYS A 152 -10.03 21.37 -9.69
N ALA A 153 -8.98 22.20 -9.76
CA ALA A 153 -8.83 23.32 -10.69
C ALA A 153 -7.95 23.04 -11.91
N ALA A 154 -7.37 21.84 -12.04
CA ALA A 154 -6.86 21.34 -13.31
C ALA A 154 -8.02 20.63 -14.04
N ARG A 155 -8.96 21.41 -14.55
CA ARG A 155 -10.07 20.97 -15.40
C ARG A 155 -9.87 21.50 -16.80
#